data_AF-A0AAU9LBG8-F1
#
_entry.id   AF-A0AAU9LBG8-F1
#
_cell.length_a   1.000
_cell.length_b   1.000
_cell.length_c   1.000
_cell.angle_alpha   90.00
_cell.angle_beta   90.00
_cell.angle_gamma   90.00
#
_symmetry.space_group_name_H-M   'P 1'
#
loop_
_entity.id
_entity.type
_entity.pdbx_description
1 polymer ?
#
loop_
_entity_poly.entity_id
_entity_poly.type
_entity_poly.pdbx_seq_one_letter_code
_entity_poly.pdbx_strand_id
1 'polypeptide(L)'
;MSLLKTSMVNFESEWKEMQPSLASLVTGMPQTLTNEKWLKMYSGIYKICTNPGAPQAEMLFFRLREMLIHHVESILKELESIDGESEFLHHYCSSFESFATGTNYISELFRYLNRYWISYSHCETGHAPVPGVYPITELSLHIWHDIAFSELKKRLVKAIIHIFHAARRGGSECFDDGDCVAKTVQTYFSIGLCKQDQMSLYRDELEQPF
;
A
#
# COMPACT_ATOMS: atom_id res chain seq x y z
N MET A 1 -33.42 2.16 -6.47
CA MET A 1 -33.14 3.47 -7.10
C MET A 1 -32.21 3.24 -8.28
N SER A 2 -32.51 3.83 -9.45
CA SER A 2 -31.73 3.62 -10.68
C SER A 2 -30.35 4.28 -10.60
N LEU A 3 -29.28 3.53 -10.93
CA LEU A 3 -27.90 4.00 -11.04
C LEU A 3 -27.68 4.99 -12.20
N LEU A 4 -28.71 5.22 -13.02
CA LEU A 4 -28.65 6.04 -14.24
C LEU A 4 -29.23 7.45 -14.06
N LYS A 5 -29.68 7.83 -12.85
CA LYS A 5 -30.07 9.22 -12.59
C LYS A 5 -28.83 10.05 -12.30
N THR A 6 -28.56 11.01 -13.18
CA THR A 6 -27.52 12.02 -13.01
C THR A 6 -27.82 12.85 -11.76
N SER A 7 -27.07 12.64 -10.69
CA SER A 7 -26.99 13.57 -9.56
C SER A 7 -25.68 14.33 -9.66
N MET A 8 -25.70 15.66 -9.49
CA MET A 8 -24.45 16.41 -9.31
C MET A 8 -23.70 15.81 -8.12
N VAL A 9 -22.54 15.23 -8.39
CA VAL A 9 -21.67 14.65 -7.36
C VAL A 9 -20.83 15.79 -6.79
N ASN A 10 -20.91 15.99 -5.47
CA ASN A 10 -19.98 16.86 -4.78
C ASN A 10 -18.79 16.04 -4.30
N PHE A 11 -17.68 16.12 -5.03
CA PHE A 11 -16.46 15.36 -4.76
C PHE A 11 -15.96 15.53 -3.31
N GLU A 12 -15.90 16.76 -2.80
CA GLU A 12 -15.36 17.04 -1.46
C GLU A 12 -16.22 16.42 -0.36
N SER A 13 -17.55 16.39 -0.54
CA SER A 13 -18.45 15.73 0.39
C SER A 13 -18.27 14.21 0.39
N GLU A 14 -18.23 13.60 -0.80
CA GLU A 14 -18.05 12.15 -0.95
C GLU A 14 -16.68 11.71 -0.40
N TRP A 15 -15.61 12.46 -0.71
CA TRP A 15 -14.26 12.20 -0.22
C TRP A 15 -14.18 12.24 1.31
N LYS A 16 -14.75 13.29 1.92
CA LYS A 16 -14.78 13.45 3.37
C LYS A 16 -15.51 12.29 4.08
N GLU A 17 -16.53 11.71 3.45
CA GLU A 17 -17.25 10.57 4.01
C GLU A 17 -16.48 9.24 3.84
N MET A 18 -15.81 9.03 2.71
CA MET A 18 -15.08 7.77 2.45
C MET A 18 -13.70 7.71 3.11
N GLN A 19 -12.98 8.83 3.21
CA GLN A 19 -11.59 8.89 3.66
C GLN A 19 -11.34 8.17 5.00
N PRO A 20 -12.16 8.34 6.07
CA PRO A 20 -11.92 7.65 7.33
C PRO A 20 -12.02 6.13 7.21
N SER A 21 -12.90 5.63 6.33
CA SER A 21 -13.06 4.20 6.08
C SER A 21 -11.88 3.64 5.27
N LEU A 22 -11.38 4.40 4.28
CA LEU A 22 -10.18 4.03 3.54
C LEU A 22 -8.93 4.03 4.44
N ALA A 23 -8.79 5.02 5.31
CA ALA A 23 -7.71 5.07 6.31
C ALA A 23 -7.77 3.87 7.28
N SER A 24 -8.96 3.48 7.72
CA SER A 24 -9.17 2.31 8.59
C SER A 24 -8.78 0.99 7.94
N LEU A 25 -8.86 0.89 6.60
CA LEU A 25 -8.44 -0.32 5.87
C LEU A 25 -6.92 -0.48 5.90
N VAL A 26 -6.17 0.61 5.68
CA VAL A 26 -4.70 0.56 5.62
C VAL A 26 -4.03 0.42 6.98
N THR A 27 -4.71 0.79 8.07
CA THR A 27 -4.23 0.56 9.45
C THR A 27 -4.49 -0.85 9.97
N GLY A 28 -5.05 -1.77 9.17
CA GLY A 28 -5.34 -3.14 9.61
C GLY A 28 -6.51 -3.24 10.59
N MET A 29 -7.36 -2.21 10.69
CA MET A 29 -8.51 -2.15 11.59
C MET A 29 -9.85 -2.18 10.80
N PRO A 30 -10.21 -3.28 10.13
CA PRO A 30 -11.41 -3.34 9.29
C PRO A 30 -12.73 -3.36 10.09
N GLN A 31 -12.66 -3.43 11.42
CA GLN A 31 -13.80 -3.69 12.32
C GLN A 31 -14.90 -2.60 12.27
N THR A 32 -14.64 -1.47 11.62
CA THR A 32 -15.57 -0.34 11.50
C THR A 32 -16.41 -0.35 10.22
N LEU A 33 -16.18 -1.32 9.33
CA LEU A 33 -16.61 -1.26 7.93
C LEU A 33 -17.73 -2.27 7.65
N THR A 34 -18.97 -1.76 7.67
CA THR A 34 -20.16 -2.55 7.36
C THR A 34 -20.33 -2.73 5.85
N ASN A 35 -21.07 -3.77 5.43
CA ASN A 35 -21.39 -3.97 4.02
C ASN A 35 -22.13 -2.77 3.41
N GLU A 36 -22.99 -2.11 4.18
CA GLU A 36 -23.67 -0.88 3.77
C GLU A 36 -22.68 0.25 3.46
N LYS A 37 -21.69 0.50 4.34
CA LYS A 37 -20.63 1.49 4.10
C LYS A 37 -19.81 1.13 2.87
N TRP A 38 -19.47 -0.15 2.69
CA TRP A 38 -18.75 -0.63 1.51
C TRP A 38 -19.51 -0.33 0.21
N LEU A 39 -20.78 -0.71 0.14
CA LEU A 39 -21.62 -0.47 -1.04
C LEU A 39 -21.83 1.02 -1.31
N LYS A 40 -21.96 1.84 -0.25
CA LYS A 40 -22.05 3.29 -0.37
C LYS A 40 -20.77 3.87 -0.98
N MET A 41 -19.59 3.48 -0.48
CA MET A 41 -18.31 3.93 -1.05
C MET A 41 -18.12 3.48 -2.49
N TYR A 42 -18.38 2.22 -2.80
CA TYR A 42 -18.30 1.69 -4.16
C TYR A 42 -19.19 2.48 -5.13
N SER A 43 -20.43 2.77 -4.71
CA SER A 43 -21.36 3.58 -5.49
C SER A 43 -20.92 5.03 -5.64
N GLY A 44 -20.35 5.63 -4.59
CA GLY A 44 -19.78 6.98 -4.61
C GLY A 44 -18.61 7.10 -5.58
N ILE A 45 -17.65 6.17 -5.51
CA ILE A 45 -16.50 6.08 -6.42
C ILE A 45 -16.96 5.96 -7.87
N TYR A 46 -17.92 5.07 -8.14
CA TYR A 46 -18.50 4.93 -9.48
C TYR A 46 -19.08 6.26 -9.97
N LYS A 47 -19.92 6.92 -9.17
CA LYS A 47 -20.54 8.21 -9.54
C LYS A 47 -19.50 9.31 -9.79
N ILE A 48 -18.43 9.39 -8.98
CA ILE A 48 -17.31 10.33 -9.19
C ILE A 48 -16.64 10.06 -10.54
N CYS A 49 -16.40 8.80 -10.87
CA CYS A 49 -15.74 8.41 -12.11
C CYS A 49 -16.63 8.63 -13.34
N THR A 50 -17.96 8.52 -13.20
CA THR A 50 -18.92 8.62 -14.31
C THR A 50 -19.72 9.92 -14.32
N ASN A 51 -19.30 10.95 -13.56
CA ASN A 51 -20.04 12.20 -13.44
C ASN A 51 -20.18 12.91 -14.81
N PRO A 52 -21.40 13.08 -15.36
CA PRO A 52 -21.58 13.70 -16.67
C PRO A 52 -21.15 15.18 -16.65
N GLY A 53 -20.27 15.55 -17.59
CA GLY A 53 -19.80 16.92 -17.77
C GLY A 53 -18.48 17.25 -17.07
N ALA A 54 -18.09 16.51 -16.03
CA ALA A 54 -16.79 16.64 -15.38
C ALA A 54 -16.41 15.33 -14.65
N PRO A 55 -15.86 14.32 -15.34
CA PRO A 55 -15.32 13.13 -14.69
C PRO A 55 -14.19 13.52 -13.73
N GLN A 56 -14.28 13.10 -12.46
CA GLN A 56 -13.33 13.48 -11.40
C GLN A 56 -12.43 12.31 -10.97
N ALA A 57 -12.26 11.31 -11.85
CA ALA A 57 -11.44 10.12 -11.58
C ALA A 57 -9.97 10.48 -11.30
N GLU A 58 -9.41 11.44 -12.05
CA GLU A 58 -8.03 11.92 -11.83
C GLU A 58 -7.86 12.53 -10.44
N MET A 59 -8.76 13.45 -10.06
CA MET A 59 -8.76 14.06 -8.74
C MET A 59 -8.89 13.00 -7.64
N LEU A 60 -9.77 12.01 -7.84
CA LEU A 60 -9.96 10.90 -6.90
C LEU A 60 -8.67 10.08 -6.72
N PHE A 61 -7.98 9.77 -7.82
CA PHE A 61 -6.72 9.04 -7.79
C PHE A 61 -5.64 9.80 -7.01
N PHE A 62 -5.44 11.09 -7.31
CA PHE A 62 -4.41 11.87 -6.63
C PHE A 62 -4.73 12.12 -5.15
N ARG A 63 -6.01 12.28 -4.77
CA ARG A 63 -6.42 12.33 -3.36
C ARG A 63 -6.15 11.03 -2.62
N LEU A 64 -6.41 9.89 -3.26
CA LEU A 64 -6.04 8.59 -2.68
C LEU A 64 -4.52 8.47 -2.52
N ARG A 65 -3.75 8.86 -3.55
CA ARG A 65 -2.29 8.84 -3.50
C ARG A 65 -1.75 9.67 -2.33
N GLU A 66 -2.23 10.90 -2.16
CA GLU A 66 -1.85 11.79 -1.06
C GLU A 66 -2.15 11.16 0.31
N MET A 67 -3.33 10.56 0.48
CA MET A 67 -3.71 9.85 1.70
C MET A 67 -2.77 8.67 2.01
N LEU A 68 -2.42 7.87 0.99
CA LEU A 68 -1.51 6.73 1.16
C LEU A 68 -0.08 7.18 1.49
N ILE A 69 0.41 8.26 0.87
CA ILE A 69 1.72 8.86 1.18
C ILE A 69 1.76 9.27 2.66
N HIS A 70 0.79 10.07 3.11
CA HIS A 70 0.77 10.52 4.51
C HIS A 70 0.67 9.38 5.51
N HIS A 71 -0.03 8.31 5.15
CA HIS A 71 -0.11 7.12 5.99
C HIS A 71 1.25 6.42 6.12
N VAL A 72 1.97 6.21 5.01
CA VAL A 72 3.30 5.60 5.04
C VAL A 72 4.34 6.51 5.71
N GLU A 73 4.24 7.84 5.56
CA GLU A 73 5.07 8.80 6.31
C GLU A 73 4.84 8.70 7.83
N SER A 74 3.59 8.45 8.27
CA SER A 74 3.30 8.21 9.69
C SER A 74 3.94 6.90 10.17
N ILE A 75 3.77 5.83 9.40
CA ILE A 75 4.38 4.52 9.71
C ILE A 75 5.89 4.65 9.81
N LEU A 76 6.55 5.36 8.88
CA LEU A 76 8.00 5.57 8.93
C LEU A 76 8.43 6.20 10.26
N LYS A 77 7.77 7.28 10.68
CA LYS A 77 8.08 7.97 11.95
C LYS A 77 7.89 7.05 13.16
N GLU A 78 6.82 6.25 13.16
CA GLU A 78 6.58 5.26 14.21
C GLU A 78 7.70 4.23 14.24
N LEU A 79 8.08 3.65 13.10
CA LEU A 79 9.15 2.64 12.98
C LEU A 79 10.53 3.18 13.37
N GLU A 80 10.83 4.45 13.03
CA GLU A 80 12.06 5.11 13.45
C GLU A 80 12.16 5.26 14.97
N SER A 81 11.01 5.44 15.65
CA SER A 81 10.95 5.61 17.10
C SER A 81 11.05 4.31 17.91
N ILE A 82 10.92 3.15 17.27
CA ILE A 82 10.96 1.86 17.95
C ILE A 82 12.40 1.55 18.36
N ASP A 83 12.60 1.19 19.62
CA ASP A 83 13.87 0.69 20.13
C ASP A 83 13.98 -0.83 19.99
N GLY A 84 15.20 -1.31 19.72
CA GLY A 84 15.49 -2.74 19.57
C GLY A 84 15.26 -3.26 18.15
N GLU A 85 16.11 -4.20 17.73
CA GLU A 85 16.10 -4.68 16.34
C GLU A 85 14.99 -5.72 16.09
N SER A 86 14.70 -6.60 17.05
CA SER A 86 13.63 -7.59 16.91
C SER A 86 12.25 -6.93 16.93
N GLU A 87 11.99 -6.03 17.90
CA GLU A 87 10.74 -5.27 17.98
C GLU A 87 10.51 -4.46 16.70
N PHE A 88 11.53 -3.72 16.24
CA PHE A 88 11.47 -2.99 14.97
C PHE A 88 11.05 -3.88 13.80
N LEU A 89 11.64 -5.07 13.67
CA LEU A 89 11.33 -5.97 12.55
C LEU A 89 9.89 -6.49 12.61
N HIS A 90 9.37 -6.79 13.80
CA HIS A 90 7.98 -7.21 14.00
C HIS A 90 7.01 -6.12 13.54
N HIS A 91 7.22 -4.89 14.02
CA HIS A 91 6.36 -3.76 13.64
C HIS A 91 6.46 -3.46 12.15
N TYR A 92 7.67 -3.49 11.57
CA TYR A 92 7.85 -3.31 10.12
C TYR A 92 7.02 -4.32 9.32
N CYS A 93 7.10 -5.61 9.67
CA CYS A 93 6.36 -6.66 8.99
C CYS A 93 4.84 -6.48 9.14
N SER A 94 4.38 -6.18 10.35
CA SER A 94 2.95 -6.00 10.65
C SER A 94 2.37 -4.77 9.95
N SER A 95 3.10 -3.65 9.94
CA SER A 95 2.72 -2.43 9.23
C SER A 95 2.64 -2.66 7.72
N PHE A 96 3.63 -3.34 7.12
CA PHE A 96 3.60 -3.66 5.69
C PHE A 96 2.42 -4.58 5.34
N GLU A 97 2.19 -5.64 6.12
CA GLU A 97 1.11 -6.59 5.91
C GLU A 97 -0.27 -5.91 5.98
N SER A 98 -0.46 -5.03 6.97
CA SER A 98 -1.67 -4.24 7.15
C SER A 98 -1.90 -3.28 5.99
N PHE A 99 -0.84 -2.58 5.57
CA PHE A 99 -0.87 -1.64 4.45
C PHE A 99 -1.16 -2.34 3.11
N ALA A 100 -0.46 -3.43 2.81
CA ALA A 100 -0.65 -4.22 1.58
C ALA A 100 -2.07 -4.82 1.53
N THR A 101 -2.54 -5.37 2.64
CA THR A 101 -3.91 -5.92 2.74
C THR A 101 -4.96 -4.82 2.58
N GLY A 102 -4.80 -3.68 3.27
CA GLY A 102 -5.70 -2.55 3.16
C GLY A 102 -5.77 -1.99 1.73
N THR A 103 -4.63 -1.85 1.07
CA THR A 103 -4.57 -1.34 -0.30
C THR A 103 -5.15 -2.32 -1.33
N ASN A 104 -5.10 -3.63 -1.08
CA ASN A 104 -5.87 -4.61 -1.87
C ASN A 104 -7.38 -4.38 -1.76
N TYR A 105 -7.92 -4.16 -0.56
CA TYR A 105 -9.34 -3.82 -0.38
C TYR A 105 -9.71 -2.49 -1.04
N ILE A 106 -8.84 -1.48 -0.95
CA ILE A 106 -9.05 -0.20 -1.63
C ILE A 106 -9.05 -0.40 -3.14
N SER A 107 -8.13 -1.20 -3.69
CA SER A 107 -8.10 -1.53 -5.12
C SER A 107 -9.42 -2.15 -5.59
N GLU A 108 -10.06 -2.97 -4.76
CA GLU A 108 -11.38 -3.53 -5.03
C GLU A 108 -12.50 -2.49 -5.00
N LEU A 109 -12.49 -1.57 -4.05
CA LEU A 109 -13.43 -0.43 -4.03
C LEU A 109 -13.28 0.46 -5.27
N PHE A 110 -12.04 0.61 -5.74
CA PHE A 110 -11.67 1.47 -6.87
C PHE A 110 -11.56 0.70 -8.19
N ARG A 111 -12.12 -0.51 -8.27
CA ARG A 111 -12.06 -1.38 -9.45
C ARG A 111 -12.49 -0.69 -10.74
N TYR A 112 -13.50 0.19 -10.68
CA TYR A 112 -13.92 0.99 -11.83
C TYR A 112 -12.83 1.95 -12.31
N LEU A 113 -12.20 2.69 -11.38
CA LEU A 113 -11.12 3.63 -11.67
C LEU A 113 -9.90 2.89 -12.27
N ASN A 114 -9.50 1.77 -11.67
CA ASN A 114 -8.42 0.91 -12.20
C ASN A 114 -8.69 0.47 -13.65
N ARG A 115 -9.92 -0.01 -13.91
CA ARG A 115 -10.27 -0.57 -15.22
C ARG A 115 -10.44 0.48 -16.31
N TYR A 116 -11.03 1.62 -16.01
CA TYR A 116 -11.46 2.55 -17.05
C TYR A 116 -10.61 3.81 -17.12
N TRP A 117 -10.15 4.37 -15.99
CA TRP A 117 -9.34 5.59 -16.01
C TRP A 117 -7.85 5.27 -16.11
N ILE A 118 -7.34 4.35 -15.27
CA ILE A 118 -5.92 3.97 -15.28
C ILE A 118 -5.56 3.27 -16.59
N SER A 119 -6.36 2.27 -17.01
CA SER A 119 -6.10 1.59 -18.29
C SER A 119 -6.17 2.55 -19.49
N TYR A 120 -7.06 3.54 -19.46
CA TYR A 120 -7.12 4.59 -20.49
C TYR A 120 -5.87 5.46 -20.50
N SER A 121 -5.37 5.87 -19.32
CA SER A 121 -4.12 6.63 -19.19
C SER A 121 -2.86 5.88 -19.64
N HIS A 122 -2.97 4.56 -19.90
CA HIS A 122 -1.87 3.72 -20.37
C HIS A 122 -2.01 3.20 -21.81
N CYS A 123 -3.21 3.18 -22.41
CA CYS A 123 -3.43 2.41 -23.63
C CYS A 123 -3.94 3.15 -24.87
N GLU A 124 -4.49 4.37 -24.81
CA GLU A 124 -5.33 4.77 -25.94
C GLU A 124 -4.67 5.38 -27.19
N THR A 125 -3.40 5.82 -27.21
CA THR A 125 -2.90 6.51 -28.42
C THR A 125 -1.39 6.51 -28.64
N GLY A 126 -0.64 5.52 -28.13
CA GLY A 126 0.84 5.53 -28.27
C GLY A 126 1.52 6.69 -27.53
N HIS A 127 0.82 7.29 -26.56
CA HIS A 127 1.40 8.17 -25.57
C HIS A 127 2.09 7.33 -24.49
N ALA A 128 3.23 7.82 -24.00
CA ALA A 128 3.90 7.22 -22.85
C ALA A 128 2.94 7.15 -21.65
N PRO A 129 3.03 6.11 -20.80
CA PRO A 129 2.31 6.06 -19.52
C PRO A 129 2.41 7.40 -18.81
N VAL A 130 1.29 7.94 -18.31
CA VAL A 130 1.35 9.14 -17.47
C VAL A 130 2.24 8.81 -16.26
N PRO A 131 3.42 9.45 -16.10
CA PRO A 131 4.32 9.10 -15.02
C PRO A 131 3.63 9.28 -13.67
N GLY A 132 3.73 8.28 -12.80
CA GLY A 132 3.09 8.33 -11.48
C GLY A 132 1.63 7.88 -11.44
N VAL A 133 1.04 7.44 -12.56
CA VAL A 133 -0.25 6.74 -12.56
C VAL A 133 0.02 5.23 -12.65
N TYR A 134 -0.47 4.48 -11.67
CA TYR A 134 -0.31 3.03 -11.56
C TYR A 134 -1.58 2.43 -10.97
N PRO A 135 -1.93 1.16 -11.29
CA PRO A 135 -2.94 0.41 -10.54
C PRO A 135 -2.71 0.55 -9.03
N ILE A 136 -3.79 0.64 -8.24
CA ILE A 136 -3.68 1.02 -6.82
C ILE A 136 -2.75 0.11 -6.00
N THR A 137 -2.73 -1.19 -6.29
CA THR A 137 -1.83 -2.15 -5.65
C THR A 137 -0.36 -1.95 -6.02
N GLU A 138 -0.08 -1.49 -7.24
CA GLU A 138 1.27 -1.16 -7.69
C GLU A 138 1.71 0.21 -7.14
N LEU A 139 0.79 1.19 -7.15
CA LEU A 139 1.00 2.49 -6.53
C LEU A 139 1.39 2.36 -5.05
N SER A 140 0.70 1.49 -4.30
CA SER A 140 1.01 1.31 -2.88
C SER A 140 2.41 0.75 -2.66
N LEU A 141 2.86 -0.19 -3.49
CA LEU A 141 4.23 -0.72 -3.45
C LEU A 141 5.28 0.35 -3.76
N HIS A 142 5.03 1.21 -4.76
CA HIS A 142 5.90 2.36 -5.04
C HIS A 142 5.99 3.32 -3.86
N ILE A 143 4.86 3.68 -3.25
CA ILE A 143 4.83 4.56 -2.08
C ILE A 143 5.61 3.94 -0.92
N TRP A 144 5.39 2.65 -0.63
CA TRP A 144 6.11 1.96 0.43
C TRP A 144 7.62 1.91 0.17
N HIS A 145 8.01 1.62 -1.09
CA HIS A 145 9.40 1.59 -1.50
C HIS A 145 10.08 2.95 -1.28
N ASP A 146 9.48 4.00 -1.83
CA ASP A 146 10.10 5.32 -1.91
C ASP A 146 10.20 6.02 -0.55
N ILE A 147 9.28 5.71 0.37
CA ILE A 147 9.20 6.37 1.69
C ILE A 147 9.77 5.48 2.80
N ALA A 148 9.24 4.27 2.99
CA ALA A 148 9.58 3.46 4.15
C ALA A 148 10.80 2.57 3.90
N PHE A 149 10.81 1.84 2.78
CA PHE A 149 11.87 0.88 2.49
C PHE A 149 13.22 1.56 2.20
N SER A 150 13.23 2.61 1.38
CA SER A 150 14.42 3.37 1.00
C SER A 150 15.23 3.85 2.22
N GLU A 151 14.54 4.35 3.24
CA GLU A 151 15.11 4.85 4.49
C GLU A 151 15.49 3.72 5.46
N LEU A 152 14.66 2.68 5.56
CA LEU A 152 14.82 1.63 6.57
C LEU A 152 15.67 0.43 6.13
N LYS A 153 16.01 0.29 4.83
CA LYS A 153 16.70 -0.90 4.29
C LYS A 153 17.97 -1.30 5.05
N LYS A 154 18.81 -0.33 5.42
CA LYS A 154 20.04 -0.60 6.18
C LYS A 154 19.75 -1.15 7.57
N ARG A 155 18.71 -0.62 8.22
CA ARG A 155 18.26 -1.08 9.53
C ARG A 155 17.62 -2.46 9.44
N LEU A 156 16.84 -2.74 8.41
CA LEU A 156 16.27 -4.06 8.14
C LEU A 156 17.37 -5.13 8.05
N VAL A 157 18.41 -4.90 7.24
CA VAL A 157 19.54 -5.85 7.12
C VAL A 157 20.22 -6.06 8.46
N LYS A 158 20.51 -4.98 9.19
CA LYS A 158 21.12 -5.06 10.53
C LYS A 158 20.25 -5.85 11.50
N ALA A 159 18.93 -5.65 11.47
CA ALA A 159 17.99 -6.34 12.34
C ALA A 159 17.94 -7.85 12.05
N ILE A 160 17.88 -8.22 10.77
CA ILE A 160 17.90 -9.63 10.35
C ILE A 160 19.22 -10.30 10.78
N ILE A 161 20.37 -9.65 10.55
CA ILE A 161 21.68 -10.15 10.99
C ILE A 161 21.71 -10.31 12.52
N HIS A 162 21.18 -9.34 13.26
CA HIS A 162 21.10 -9.39 14.72
C HIS A 162 20.31 -10.61 15.20
N ILE A 163 19.13 -10.86 14.61
CA ILE A 163 18.26 -11.99 14.92
C ILE A 163 18.99 -13.32 14.66
N PHE A 164 19.65 -13.47 13.51
CA PHE A 164 20.43 -14.69 13.22
C PHE A 164 21.59 -14.90 14.20
N HIS A 165 22.32 -13.85 14.58
CA HIS A 165 23.38 -13.97 15.58
C HIS A 165 22.85 -14.30 16.97
N ALA A 166 21.71 -13.73 17.36
CA ALA A 166 21.05 -14.05 18.61
C ALA A 166 20.64 -15.53 18.65
N ALA A 167 20.00 -16.03 17.59
CA ALA A 167 19.63 -17.44 17.46
C ALA A 167 20.84 -18.38 17.55
N ARG A 168 21.94 -18.07 16.85
CA ARG A 168 23.18 -18.87 16.87
C ARG A 168 23.85 -18.92 18.25
N ARG A 169 23.79 -17.82 19.03
CA ARG A 169 24.40 -17.74 20.36
C ARG A 169 23.50 -18.28 21.47
N GLY A 170 22.19 -18.14 21.31
CA GLY A 170 21.20 -18.49 22.33
C GLY A 170 20.99 -19.98 22.52
N GLY A 171 21.43 -20.83 21.57
CA GLY A 171 21.29 -22.29 21.65
C GLY A 171 19.84 -22.79 21.76
N SER A 172 18.85 -21.92 21.52
CA SER A 172 17.43 -22.25 21.52
C SER A 172 17.10 -23.09 20.28
N GLU A 173 16.32 -24.15 20.46
CA GLU A 173 15.80 -24.96 19.34
C GLU A 173 14.73 -24.20 18.52
N CYS A 174 14.10 -23.18 19.10
CA CYS A 174 13.10 -22.35 18.44
C CYS A 174 13.68 -21.03 17.92
N PHE A 175 13.38 -20.73 16.66
CA PHE A 175 13.71 -19.47 15.99
C PHE A 175 12.49 -18.55 16.00
N ASP A 176 12.20 -17.95 17.17
CA ASP A 176 10.96 -17.21 17.43
C ASP A 176 10.71 -16.08 16.43
N ASP A 177 11.78 -15.43 15.94
CA ASP A 177 11.71 -14.32 14.99
C ASP A 177 11.78 -14.76 13.50
N GLY A 178 11.75 -16.08 13.23
CA GLY A 178 11.92 -16.63 11.90
C GLY A 178 10.84 -16.24 10.90
N ASP A 179 9.60 -16.16 11.37
CA ASP A 179 8.48 -15.70 10.56
C ASP A 179 8.66 -14.24 10.11
N CYS A 180 9.22 -13.39 10.97
CA CYS A 180 9.51 -11.98 10.63
C CYS A 180 10.60 -11.88 9.55
N VAL A 181 11.62 -12.73 9.59
CA VAL A 181 12.63 -12.79 8.52
C VAL A 181 12.00 -13.25 7.21
N ALA A 182 11.18 -14.30 7.23
CA ALA A 182 10.48 -14.79 6.04
C ALA A 182 9.53 -13.73 5.45
N LYS A 183 8.74 -13.05 6.29
CA LYS A 183 7.87 -11.94 5.90
C LYS A 183 8.68 -10.79 5.30
N THR A 184 9.83 -10.46 5.88
CA THR A 184 10.70 -9.41 5.33
C THR A 184 11.17 -9.79 3.93
N VAL A 185 11.59 -11.05 3.69
CA VAL A 185 11.95 -11.51 2.34
C VAL A 185 10.76 -11.41 1.37
N GLN A 186 9.55 -11.75 1.81
CA GLN A 186 8.33 -11.56 1.01
C GLN A 186 8.06 -10.09 0.69
N THR A 187 8.35 -9.16 1.60
CA THR A 187 8.28 -7.72 1.35
C THR A 187 9.25 -7.30 0.26
N TYR A 188 10.52 -7.75 0.30
CA TYR A 188 11.52 -7.47 -0.73
C TYR A 188 11.06 -7.99 -2.11
N PHE A 189 10.51 -9.20 -2.15
CA PHE A 189 9.95 -9.78 -3.38
C PHE A 189 8.75 -8.97 -3.90
N SER A 190 7.81 -8.60 -3.02
CA SER A 190 6.62 -7.84 -3.37
C SER A 190 6.98 -6.48 -3.96
N ILE A 191 7.94 -5.78 -3.36
CA ILE A 191 8.45 -4.50 -3.89
C ILE A 191 9.18 -4.72 -5.24
N GLY A 192 9.87 -5.86 -5.38
CA GLY A 192 10.54 -6.28 -6.61
C GLY A 192 9.59 -6.55 -7.78
N LEU A 193 8.29 -6.82 -7.54
CA LEU A 193 7.30 -7.03 -8.61
C LEU A 193 7.19 -5.84 -9.57
N CYS A 194 7.52 -4.63 -9.11
CA CYS A 194 7.55 -3.42 -9.93
C CYS A 194 8.81 -3.30 -10.83
N LYS A 195 9.78 -4.21 -10.69
CA LYS A 195 11.03 -4.24 -11.48
C LYS A 195 11.01 -5.34 -12.54
N GLN A 196 11.81 -5.16 -13.59
CA GLN A 196 11.99 -6.18 -14.64
C GLN A 196 12.58 -7.49 -14.08
N ASP A 197 13.44 -7.38 -13.05
CA ASP A 197 13.97 -8.50 -12.29
C ASP A 197 13.46 -8.43 -10.85
N GLN A 198 12.51 -9.31 -10.52
CA GLN A 198 11.80 -9.32 -9.23
C GLN A 198 12.72 -9.63 -8.05
N MET A 199 13.80 -10.36 -8.30
CA MET A 199 14.75 -10.77 -7.26
C MET A 199 15.89 -9.77 -7.09
N SER A 200 16.00 -8.74 -7.93
CA SER A 200 17.15 -7.83 -7.91
C SER A 200 17.31 -7.15 -6.55
N LEU A 201 16.22 -6.68 -5.95
CA LEU A 201 16.23 -6.06 -4.63
C LEU A 201 16.70 -7.01 -3.54
N TYR A 202 16.27 -8.26 -3.56
CA TYR A 202 16.71 -9.26 -2.59
C TYR A 202 18.21 -9.53 -2.74
N ARG A 203 18.70 -9.70 -3.97
CA ARG A 203 20.13 -9.99 -4.21
C ARG A 203 21.02 -8.83 -3.80
N ASP A 204 20.66 -7.62 -4.21
CA ASP A 204 21.50 -6.44 -4.01
C ASP A 204 21.59 -6.02 -2.54
N GLU A 205 20.48 -6.12 -1.81
CA GLU A 205 20.37 -5.56 -0.46
C GLU A 205 20.42 -6.61 0.66
N LEU A 206 20.08 -7.87 0.38
CA LEU A 206 20.03 -8.96 1.37
C LEU A 206 21.05 -10.07 1.12
N GLU A 207 21.29 -10.50 -0.13
CA GLU A 207 22.24 -11.60 -0.39
C GLU A 207 23.71 -11.15 -0.31
N GLN A 208 24.04 -9.94 -0.78
CA GLN A 208 25.41 -9.40 -0.74
C GLN A 208 25.96 -9.15 0.69
N PRO A 209 25.16 -8.65 1.67
CA PRO A 209 25.67 -8.39 3.02
C PRO A 209 25.78 -9.61 3.93
N PHE A 210 25.20 -10.75 3.55
CA PHE A 210 25.20 -12.01 4.32
C PHE A 210 26.34 -12.95 3.90
#